data_AF-L9L945-F1
#
_entry.id   AF-L9L945-F1
#
_cell.length_a   1.000
_cell.length_b   1.000
_cell.length_c   1.000
_cell.angle_alpha   90.00
_cell.angle_beta   90.00
_cell.angle_gamma   90.00
#
_symmetry.space_group_name_H-M   'P 1'
#
loop_
_entity.id
_entity.type
_entity.pdbx_description
1 polymer ?
#
loop_
_entity_poly.entity_id
_entity_poly.type
_entity_poly.pdbx_seq_one_letter_code
_entity_poly.pdbx_strand_id
1 'polypeptide(L)'
;MRSEPDDSDPFSFDGPEIMGCTGCQIDWEKGKNVTLKTIKKQQKHKGRGTVSSMTKRVSIDYFNFSAPPEAPESGDLDDASEAILAAEFETGHYVCEHIIPRSVLYFTGEAIEDDEGEEAYEEGAEDENNPS
;
A
#
# COMPACT_ATOMS: atom_id res chain seq x y z
N MET A 1 -17.21 4.18 -8.50
CA MET A 1 -16.63 5.05 -9.54
C MET A 1 -17.77 5.83 -10.19
N ARG A 2 -17.59 7.14 -10.39
CA ARG A 2 -18.50 8.00 -11.15
C ARG A 2 -17.85 8.28 -12.50
N SER A 3 -18.58 8.14 -13.59
CA SER A 3 -18.05 8.32 -14.95
C SER A 3 -18.83 9.37 -15.77
N GLU A 4 -19.83 9.99 -15.16
CA GLU A 4 -20.64 11.05 -15.75
C GLU A 4 -20.29 12.39 -15.10
N PRO A 5 -20.31 13.51 -15.86
CA PRO A 5 -20.12 14.84 -15.31
C PRO A 5 -21.15 15.18 -14.22
N ASP A 6 -20.77 16.03 -13.28
CA ASP A 6 -21.73 16.57 -12.32
C ASP A 6 -22.70 17.54 -13.02
N ASP A 7 -24.01 17.36 -12.84
CA ASP A 7 -25.02 18.24 -13.43
C ASP A 7 -24.90 19.69 -12.96
N SER A 8 -24.36 19.91 -11.75
CA SER A 8 -24.17 21.24 -11.16
C SER A 8 -22.89 21.93 -11.63
N ASP A 9 -21.88 21.17 -12.05
CA ASP A 9 -20.63 21.68 -12.62
C ASP A 9 -20.06 20.74 -13.70
N PRO A 10 -20.68 20.68 -14.89
CA PRO A 10 -20.35 19.68 -15.91
C PRO A 10 -18.96 19.90 -16.54
N PHE A 11 -18.38 21.09 -16.39
CA PHE A 11 -17.05 21.40 -16.92
C PHE A 11 -15.91 20.97 -15.98
N SER A 12 -16.23 20.55 -14.74
CA SER A 12 -15.26 20.02 -13.79
C SER A 12 -14.84 18.57 -14.09
N PHE A 13 -15.53 17.89 -15.00
CA PHE A 13 -15.27 16.49 -15.32
C PHE A 13 -13.91 16.31 -16.05
N ASP A 14 -12.96 15.68 -15.36
CA ASP A 14 -11.63 15.33 -15.88
C ASP A 14 -11.46 13.81 -16.12
N GLY A 15 -12.54 13.05 -16.02
CA GLY A 15 -12.55 11.60 -16.21
C GLY A 15 -13.23 10.85 -15.06
N PRO A 16 -13.13 9.51 -15.04
CA PRO A 16 -13.75 8.71 -13.99
C PRO A 16 -13.17 9.01 -12.60
N GLU A 17 -14.04 9.27 -11.63
CA GLU A 17 -13.66 9.58 -10.25
C GLU A 17 -13.92 8.41 -9.30
N ILE A 18 -12.99 8.22 -8.35
CA ILE A 18 -13.09 7.19 -7.31
C ILE A 18 -13.96 7.72 -6.16
N MET A 19 -15.24 7.35 -6.17
CA MET A 19 -16.18 7.72 -5.11
C MET A 19 -15.99 6.95 -3.79
N GLY A 20 -15.18 5.90 -3.80
CA GLY A 20 -14.97 5.03 -2.65
C GLY A 20 -14.39 3.67 -3.04
N CYS A 21 -13.83 2.99 -2.05
CA CYS A 21 -13.25 1.66 -2.16
C CYS A 21 -13.86 0.75 -1.07
N THR A 22 -14.12 -0.51 -1.40
CA THR A 22 -14.63 -1.48 -0.44
C THR A 22 -13.59 -2.59 -0.25
N GLY A 23 -13.12 -2.72 0.98
CA GLY A 23 -12.15 -3.73 1.35
C GLY A 23 -12.75 -5.12 1.58
N CYS A 24 -11.90 -6.02 2.08
CA CYS A 24 -12.27 -7.38 2.46
C CYS A 24 -11.68 -7.69 3.84
N GLN A 25 -12.50 -8.20 4.76
CA GLN A 25 -12.00 -8.60 6.06
C GLN A 25 -11.07 -9.81 5.92
N ILE A 26 -9.84 -9.68 6.40
CA ILE A 26 -8.87 -10.78 6.47
C ILE A 26 -8.93 -11.41 7.86
N ASP A 27 -9.29 -12.69 7.90
CA ASP A 27 -9.28 -13.49 9.12
C ASP A 27 -7.86 -14.02 9.39
N TRP A 28 -7.08 -13.21 10.11
CA TRP A 28 -5.71 -13.55 10.46
C TRP A 28 -5.63 -14.64 11.52
N GLU A 29 -4.80 -15.65 11.24
CA GLU A 29 -4.36 -16.60 12.26
C GLU A 29 -3.58 -15.92 13.38
N LYS A 30 -3.57 -16.53 14.57
CA LYS A 30 -2.94 -15.94 15.76
C LYS A 30 -1.47 -15.60 15.50
N GLY A 31 -1.13 -14.32 15.65
CA GLY A 31 0.23 -13.80 15.46
C GLY A 31 0.67 -13.70 14.00
N LYS A 32 -0.26 -13.84 13.05
CA LYS A 32 0.00 -13.71 11.61
C LYS A 32 -0.51 -12.42 10.99
N ASN A 33 -1.18 -11.56 11.77
CA ASN A 33 -1.52 -10.23 11.31
C ASN A 33 -0.24 -9.40 11.11
N VAL A 34 0.14 -9.25 9.85
CA VAL A 34 1.35 -8.56 9.40
C VAL A 34 1.13 -7.07 9.13
N THR A 35 -0.13 -6.62 9.05
CA THR A 35 -0.46 -5.19 8.90
C THR A 35 -0.20 -4.38 10.19
N LEU A 36 -0.01 -5.05 11.33
CA LEU A 36 0.19 -4.42 12.63
C LEU A 36 1.59 -4.69 13.21
N LYS A 37 2.50 -3.71 13.13
CA LYS A 37 3.72 -3.72 13.97
C LYS A 37 3.39 -3.28 15.39
N THR A 38 3.60 -4.18 16.37
CA THR A 38 3.43 -3.89 17.80
C THR A 38 4.71 -3.27 18.36
N ILE A 39 4.79 -1.94 18.45
CA ILE A 39 5.89 -1.27 19.17
C ILE A 39 5.49 -1.14 20.65
N LYS A 40 6.09 -1.96 21.52
CA LYS A 40 5.89 -1.85 22.98
C LYS A 40 6.80 -0.75 23.54
N LYS A 41 6.27 0.46 23.73
CA LYS A 41 6.99 1.51 24.43
C LYS A 41 6.67 1.41 25.93
N GLN A 42 7.64 1.01 26.75
CA GLN A 42 7.46 0.98 28.19
C GLN A 42 7.63 2.38 28.77
N GLN A 43 6.55 2.94 29.31
CA GLN A 43 6.58 4.18 30.09
C GLN A 43 6.55 3.83 31.57
N LYS A 44 7.62 4.21 32.27
CA LYS A 44 7.68 4.15 33.73
C LYS A 44 7.08 5.43 34.28
N HIS A 45 5.95 5.34 34.99
CA HIS A 45 5.37 6.51 35.63
C HIS A 45 6.25 6.93 36.82
N LYS A 46 6.77 8.17 36.80
CA LYS A 46 7.52 8.70 37.96
C LYS A 46 6.57 8.73 39.17
N GLY A 47 6.99 8.10 40.27
CA GLY A 47 6.28 8.11 41.55
C GLY A 47 5.52 6.83 41.93
N ARG A 48 5.09 5.97 40.98
CA ARG A 48 4.20 4.84 41.29
C ARG A 48 4.77 3.45 41.00
N GLY A 49 5.97 3.36 40.45
CA GLY A 49 6.65 2.09 40.15
C GLY A 49 6.02 1.24 39.02
N THR A 50 4.78 1.53 38.64
CA THR A 50 4.05 0.84 37.57
C THR A 50 4.62 1.21 36.19
N VAL A 51 4.98 0.18 35.43
CA VAL A 51 5.39 0.29 34.03
C VAL A 51 4.17 -0.02 33.16
N SER A 52 3.74 0.96 32.38
CA SER A 52 2.67 0.79 31.40
C SER A 52 3.27 0.62 30.01
N SER A 53 2.83 -0.37 29.25
CA SER A 53 3.19 -0.52 27.84
C SER A 53 2.19 0.22 26.96
N MET A 54 2.67 1.21 26.21
CA MET A 54 1.88 1.85 25.16
C MET A 54 2.21 1.17 23.82
N THR A 55 1.19 0.58 23.18
CA THR A 55 1.32 -0.07 21.87
C THR A 55 1.00 0.94 20.78
N LYS A 56 1.99 1.30 19.97
CA LYS A 56 1.75 2.04 18.71
C LYS A 56 1.62 1.06 17.55
N ARG A 57 0.58 1.24 16.74
CA ARG A 57 0.36 0.53 15.47
C ARG A 57 0.98 1.37 14.35
N VAL A 58 1.82 0.77 13.51
CA VAL A 58 2.36 1.38 12.30
C VAL A 58 2.11 0.41 11.15
N SER A 59 1.46 0.92 10.09
CA SER A 59 1.11 0.21 8.86
C SER A 59 2.35 0.01 7.99
N ILE A 60 2.61 -1.21 7.52
CA ILE A 60 3.86 -1.56 6.81
C ILE A 60 3.69 -2.65 5.72
N ASP A 61 2.47 -3.05 5.36
CA ASP A 61 2.25 -4.23 4.52
C ASP A 61 1.35 -3.95 3.31
N TYR A 62 1.52 -4.76 2.27
CA TYR A 62 0.67 -4.85 1.09
C TYR A 62 -0.81 -5.02 1.47
N PHE A 63 -1.13 -5.91 2.43
CA PHE A 63 -2.51 -6.25 2.81
C PHE A 63 -3.37 -5.10 3.37
N ASN A 64 -2.83 -3.89 3.54
CA ASN A 64 -3.62 -2.74 3.92
C ASN A 64 -4.67 -2.34 2.87
N PHE A 65 -4.46 -2.67 1.58
CA PHE A 65 -5.46 -2.44 0.52
C PHE A 65 -6.81 -3.11 0.80
N SER A 66 -6.82 -4.13 1.67
CA SER A 66 -8.05 -4.83 2.09
C SER A 66 -8.85 -4.07 3.15
N ALA A 67 -8.36 -2.94 3.64
CA ALA A 67 -9.01 -2.08 4.62
C ALA A 67 -8.89 -0.60 4.22
N PRO A 68 -9.51 -0.20 3.09
CA PRO A 68 -9.52 1.16 2.61
C PRO A 68 -10.22 2.09 3.61
N PRO A 69 -9.92 3.40 3.60
CA PRO A 69 -10.65 4.37 4.41
C PRO A 69 -12.13 4.42 4.00
N GLU A 70 -13.02 4.54 4.98
CA GLU A 70 -14.45 4.71 4.72
C GLU A 70 -14.70 6.11 4.13
N ALA A 71 -15.38 6.16 2.99
CA ALA A 71 -15.82 7.42 2.42
C ALA A 71 -16.91 8.03 3.33
N PRO A 72 -16.76 9.30 3.77
CA PRO A 72 -17.76 9.96 4.59
C PRO A 72 -19.02 10.21 3.78
N GLU A 73 -20.17 10.17 4.46
CA GLU A 73 -21.50 10.37 3.84
C GLU A 73 -21.67 11.78 3.24
N SER A 74 -20.86 12.76 3.70
CA SER A 74 -20.79 14.12 3.17
C SER A 74 -20.01 14.23 1.85
N GLY A 75 -19.27 13.20 1.44
CA GLY A 75 -18.40 13.23 0.25
C GLY A 75 -17.04 13.92 0.47
N ASP A 76 -16.91 14.78 1.48
CA ASP A 76 -15.65 15.49 1.80
C ASP A 76 -14.66 14.57 2.52
N LEU A 77 -13.66 14.07 1.80
CA LEU A 77 -12.51 13.35 2.35
C LEU A 77 -11.43 14.34 2.81
N ASP A 78 -10.66 13.98 3.84
CA ASP A 78 -9.44 14.72 4.15
C ASP A 78 -8.30 14.31 3.19
N ASP A 79 -7.33 15.20 2.97
CA ASP A 79 -6.19 14.99 2.05
C ASP A 79 -5.48 13.63 2.25
N ALA A 80 -5.39 13.13 3.50
CA ALA A 80 -4.74 11.86 3.75
C ALA A 80 -5.60 10.67 3.32
N SER A 81 -6.92 10.74 3.53
CA SER A 81 -7.86 9.73 3.05
C SER A 81 -7.93 9.72 1.52
N GLU A 82 -7.92 10.88 0.87
CA GLU A 82 -7.85 11.00 -0.60
C GLU A 82 -6.57 10.37 -1.16
N ALA A 83 -5.41 10.69 -0.56
CA ALA A 83 -4.13 10.13 -0.99
C ALA A 83 -4.09 8.59 -0.86
N ILE A 84 -4.71 8.03 0.18
CA ILE A 84 -4.80 6.58 0.35
C ILE A 84 -5.68 5.95 -0.75
N LEU A 85 -6.87 6.51 -1.01
CA LEU A 85 -7.77 5.99 -2.05
C LEU A 85 -7.16 6.09 -3.45
N ALA A 86 -6.43 7.18 -3.74
CA ALA A 86 -5.71 7.33 -5.00
C ALA A 86 -4.65 6.24 -5.18
N ALA A 87 -3.83 5.99 -4.14
CA ALA A 87 -2.80 4.94 -4.18
C ALA A 87 -3.40 3.53 -4.29
N GLU A 88 -4.52 3.26 -3.60
CA GLU A 88 -5.24 1.99 -3.69
C GLU A 88 -5.85 1.77 -5.07
N PHE A 89 -6.43 2.82 -5.67
CA PHE A 89 -6.93 2.76 -7.03
C PHE A 89 -5.82 2.50 -8.03
N GLU A 90 -4.70 3.23 -7.95
CA GLU A 90 -3.54 3.02 -8.81
C GLU A 90 -3.05 1.58 -8.72
N THR A 91 -2.92 1.05 -7.50
CA THR A 91 -2.52 -0.34 -7.26
C THR A 91 -3.52 -1.34 -7.86
N GLY A 92 -4.82 -1.16 -7.59
CA GLY A 92 -5.86 -2.04 -8.10
C GLY A 92 -5.99 -2.00 -9.62
N HIS A 93 -5.92 -0.80 -10.20
CA HIS A 93 -5.92 -0.57 -11.64
C HIS A 93 -4.70 -1.24 -12.29
N TYR A 94 -3.50 -1.08 -11.72
CA TYR A 94 -2.30 -1.73 -12.24
C TYR A 94 -2.41 -3.26 -12.19
N VAL A 95 -2.91 -3.82 -11.09
CA VAL A 95 -3.14 -5.27 -11.00
C VAL A 95 -4.12 -5.74 -12.07
N CYS A 96 -5.25 -5.05 -12.25
CA CYS A 96 -6.28 -5.43 -13.21
C CYS A 96 -5.87 -5.27 -14.68
N GLU A 97 -5.18 -4.17 -15.02
CA GLU A 97 -4.86 -3.83 -16.40
C GLU A 97 -3.49 -4.37 -16.86
N HIS A 98 -2.55 -4.55 -15.92
CA HIS A 98 -1.19 -4.95 -16.27
C HIS A 98 -0.88 -6.37 -15.80
N ILE A 99 -1.04 -6.64 -14.50
CA ILE A 99 -0.62 -7.93 -13.91
C ILE A 99 -1.53 -9.08 -14.36
N ILE A 100 -2.85 -8.96 -14.20
CA ILE A 100 -3.78 -10.07 -14.50
C ILE A 100 -3.68 -10.52 -15.97
N PRO A 101 -3.74 -9.63 -16.97
CA PRO A 101 -3.70 -10.02 -18.38
C PRO A 101 -2.36 -10.62 -18.81
N ARG A 102 -1.26 -10.24 -18.15
CA ARG A 102 0.12 -10.64 -18.48
C ARG A 102 0.79 -11.43 -17.36
N SER A 103 0.02 -12.09 -16.51
CA SER A 103 0.52 -12.72 -15.27
C SER A 103 1.66 -13.70 -15.50
N VAL A 104 1.63 -14.46 -16.61
CA VAL A 104 2.72 -15.37 -16.98
C VAL A 104 4.01 -14.62 -17.29
N LEU A 105 3.94 -13.49 -18.01
CA LEU A 105 5.12 -12.68 -18.35
C LEU A 105 5.71 -11.99 -17.13
N TYR A 106 4.87 -11.51 -16.19
CA TYR A 106 5.35 -10.99 -14.90
C TYR A 106 5.96 -12.10 -14.03
N PHE A 107 5.44 -13.32 -14.12
CA PHE A 107 5.99 -14.48 -13.42
C PHE A 107 7.34 -14.94 -14.00
N THR A 108 7.49 -14.94 -15.33
CA THR A 108 8.74 -15.32 -15.99
C THR A 108 9.78 -14.19 -16.01
N GLY A 109 9.37 -12.95 -15.74
CA GLY A 109 10.23 -11.76 -15.75
C GLY A 109 10.26 -11.01 -17.09
N GLU A 110 9.72 -11.60 -18.15
CA GLU A 110 9.71 -11.04 -19.51
C GLU A 110 8.95 -9.71 -19.62
N ALA A 111 7.98 -9.45 -18.73
CA ALA A 111 7.27 -8.17 -18.70
C ALA A 111 8.08 -7.02 -18.07
N ILE A 112 9.15 -7.33 -17.35
CA ILE A 112 10.01 -6.37 -16.64
C ILE A 112 11.20 -5.97 -17.53
N GLU A 113 11.72 -6.93 -18.30
CA GLU A 113 12.83 -6.71 -19.23
C GLU A 113 12.54 -5.70 -20.35
N ASP A 114 11.27 -5.52 -20.74
CA ASP A 114 10.85 -4.53 -21.74
C ASP A 114 10.93 -3.08 -21.23
N ASP A 115 10.98 -2.84 -19.91
CA ASP A 115 11.04 -1.50 -19.29
C ASP A 115 12.44 -1.16 -18.73
N GLU A 116 13.31 -2.17 -18.53
CA GLU A 116 14.66 -2.05 -17.95
C GLU A 116 15.79 -2.18 -18.98
N GLY A 117 15.61 -1.61 -20.18
CA GLY A 117 16.63 -1.54 -21.22
C GLY A 117 17.84 -0.62 -20.92
N GLU A 118 18.06 -0.17 -19.68
CA GLU A 118 19.14 0.79 -19.33
C GLU A 118 19.67 0.69 -17.88
N GLU A 119 19.85 -0.49 -17.27
CA GLU A 119 20.74 -0.59 -16.09
C GLU A 119 21.66 -1.80 -16.24
N ALA A 120 22.82 -1.56 -16.86
CA ALA A 120 23.89 -2.53 -16.99
C ALA A 120 24.37 -2.99 -15.61
N TYR A 121 24.08 -4.26 -15.28
CA TYR A 121 24.73 -4.99 -14.21
C TYR A 121 26.23 -5.13 -14.54
N GLU A 122 27.08 -4.22 -14.07
CA GLU A 122 28.50 -4.52 -13.92
C GLU A 122 28.67 -5.47 -12.74
N GLU A 123 28.56 -6.77 -13.01
CA GLU A 123 28.97 -7.84 -12.11
C GLU A 123 30.40 -8.30 -12.45
N GLY A 124 31.33 -8.20 -11.49
CA GLY A 124 32.65 -8.82 -11.52
C GLY A 124 33.76 -7.87 -11.04
N ALA A 125 34.56 -8.16 -10.02
CA ALA A 125 35.02 -9.47 -9.58
C ALA A 125 35.39 -9.48 -8.09
N GLU A 126 35.09 -10.63 -7.50
CA GLU A 126 35.56 -11.15 -6.23
C GLU A 126 37.08 -11.36 -6.30
N ASP A 127 37.85 -10.87 -5.32
CA ASP A 127 39.17 -11.45 -5.01
C ASP A 127 39.20 -11.80 -3.53
N GLU A 128 38.84 -13.05 -3.28
CA GLU A 128 39.02 -13.79 -2.06
C GLU A 128 40.53 -14.10 -1.88
N ASN A 129 41.25 -13.28 -1.12
CA ASN A 129 42.55 -13.72 -0.60
C ASN A 129 42.89 -13.14 0.78
N ASN A 130 42.59 -13.93 1.82
CA ASN A 130 43.27 -13.93 3.11
C ASN A 130 43.86 -15.35 3.24
N PRO A 131 45.13 -15.62 3.62
CA PRO A 131 45.68 -15.17 4.92
C PRO A 131 47.23 -15.06 5.08
N SER A 132 47.66 -14.24 6.05
CA SER A 132 48.56 -14.59 7.20
C SER A 132 49.04 -13.34 7.92
#